data_AF-A0A448B873-F1
#
_entry.id   AF-A0A448B873-F1
#
_cell.length_a   1.000
_cell.length_b   1.000
_cell.length_c   1.000
_cell.angle_alpha   90.00
_cell.angle_beta   90.00
_cell.angle_gamma   90.00
#
_symmetry.space_group_name_H-M   'P 1'
#
loop_
_entity.id
_entity.type
_entity.pdbx_description
1 polymer ?
#
loop_
_entity_poly.entity_id
_entity_poly.type
_entity_poly.pdbx_seq_one_letter_code
_entity_poly.pdbx_strand_id
1 'polypeptide(L)'
;MNTEYILKEIKAFSPCKEGFEKAYKDNSIKSLCELFFANSDWALRQNFPSKEVLEKYRGYYEKYGVYYRQSTINKAVNLAIFDSECEIEFTGFDVSEIFIRGKSKITIKASGYSKIFVTILDDSELNLERSENAEVFVYQYGGVVNGDCVVKQKTWD
;
A
#
# COMPACT_ATOMS: atom_id res chain seq x y z
N MET A 1 -6.98 21.65 -7.26
CA MET A 1 -6.60 20.47 -8.07
C MET A 1 -7.88 19.65 -8.29
N ASN A 2 -8.27 19.37 -9.54
CA ASN A 2 -9.55 18.70 -9.80
C ASN A 2 -9.39 17.18 -9.77
N THR A 3 -10.02 16.50 -8.81
CA THR A 3 -10.07 15.04 -8.65
C THR A 3 -11.50 14.47 -8.84
N GLU A 4 -12.44 15.26 -9.35
CA GLU A 4 -13.85 14.87 -9.52
C GLU A 4 -14.02 13.66 -10.44
N TYR A 5 -13.15 13.49 -11.44
CA TYR A 5 -13.22 12.33 -12.33
C TYR A 5 -12.93 11.02 -11.58
N ILE A 6 -12.01 11.04 -10.60
CA ILE A 6 -11.69 9.88 -9.76
C ILE A 6 -12.93 9.48 -8.96
N LEU A 7 -13.62 10.44 -8.35
CA LEU A 7 -14.83 10.15 -7.58
C LEU A 7 -15.95 9.56 -8.43
N LYS A 8 -16.06 9.97 -9.69
CA LYS A 8 -17.01 9.38 -10.65
C LYS A 8 -16.67 7.93 -10.96
N GLU A 9 -15.40 7.61 -11.16
CA GLU A 9 -14.93 6.23 -11.36
C GLU A 9 -15.21 5.37 -10.12
N ILE A 10 -14.87 5.87 -8.92
CA ILE A 10 -15.03 5.13 -7.65
C ILE A 10 -16.50 4.80 -7.35
N LYS A 11 -17.44 5.71 -7.68
CA LYS A 11 -18.87 5.52 -7.36
C LYS A 11 -19.46 4.26 -8.01
N ALA A 12 -18.89 3.81 -9.13
CA ALA A 12 -19.33 2.60 -9.81
C ALA A 12 -19.01 1.31 -9.04
N PHE A 13 -18.12 1.37 -8.03
CA PHE A 13 -17.54 0.18 -7.40
C PHE A 13 -17.91 -0.01 -5.91
N SER A 14 -18.89 0.73 -5.39
CA SER A 14 -19.46 0.53 -4.04
C SER A 14 -18.46 0.41 -2.87
N PRO A 15 -17.57 1.39 -2.63
CA PRO A 15 -16.76 1.47 -1.40
C PRO A 15 -17.64 1.67 -0.14
N CYS A 16 -17.04 1.59 1.06
CA CYS A 16 -17.74 1.96 2.30
C CYS A 16 -18.33 3.38 2.19
N LYS A 17 -19.61 3.50 2.55
CA LYS A 17 -20.41 4.72 2.39
C LYS A 17 -19.80 5.91 3.12
N GLU A 18 -19.32 5.74 4.35
CA GLU A 18 -18.77 6.83 5.16
C GLU A 18 -17.46 7.38 4.59
N GLY A 19 -16.53 6.48 4.24
CA GLY A 19 -15.26 6.86 3.60
C GLY A 19 -15.49 7.55 2.26
N PHE A 20 -16.41 7.01 1.44
CA PHE A 20 -16.75 7.60 0.14
C PHE A 20 -17.40 8.97 0.27
N GLU A 21 -18.36 9.15 1.18
CA GLU A 21 -19.00 10.45 1.40
C GLU A 21 -17.99 11.50 1.86
N LYS A 22 -17.03 11.13 2.70
CA LYS A 22 -15.93 12.01 3.11
C LYS A 22 -15.06 12.40 1.91
N ALA A 23 -14.62 11.42 1.12
CA ALA A 23 -13.83 11.66 -0.08
C ALA A 23 -14.58 12.48 -1.12
N TYR A 24 -15.89 12.29 -1.25
CA TYR A 24 -16.74 13.04 -2.18
C TYR A 24 -16.90 14.50 -1.78
N LYS A 25 -17.04 14.78 -0.48
CA LYS A 25 -17.20 16.15 0.06
C LYS A 25 -15.91 16.96 0.01
N ASP A 26 -14.79 16.37 0.41
CA ASP A 26 -13.50 17.07 0.49
C ASP A 26 -12.74 17.05 -0.85
N ASN A 27 -12.89 15.97 -1.62
CA ASN A 27 -12.28 15.78 -2.94
C ASN A 27 -10.80 16.17 -3.00
N SER A 28 -10.04 15.87 -1.94
CA SER A 28 -8.62 16.14 -1.86
C SER A 28 -7.81 14.84 -2.01
N ILE A 29 -6.54 14.94 -2.41
CA ILE A 29 -5.63 13.78 -2.45
C ILE A 29 -5.53 13.13 -1.07
N LYS A 30 -5.54 13.92 0.00
CA LYS A 30 -5.56 13.40 1.37
C LYS A 30 -6.75 12.47 1.57
N SER A 31 -7.96 12.94 1.26
CA SER A 31 -9.16 12.13 1.45
C SER A 31 -9.22 10.92 0.53
N LEU A 32 -8.63 10.97 -0.67
CA LEU A 32 -8.50 9.80 -1.56
C LEU A 32 -7.50 8.76 -1.03
N CYS A 33 -6.38 9.20 -0.46
CA CYS A 33 -5.42 8.29 0.20
C CYS A 33 -6.05 7.68 1.46
N GLU A 34 -6.75 8.47 2.27
CA GLU A 34 -7.49 7.96 3.43
C GLU A 34 -8.57 6.95 3.02
N LEU A 35 -9.28 7.18 1.91
CA LEU A 35 -10.24 6.23 1.36
C LEU A 35 -9.59 4.90 0.99
N PHE A 36 -8.41 4.95 0.35
CA PHE A 36 -7.62 3.75 0.00
C PHE A 36 -7.32 2.93 1.26
N PHE A 37 -6.71 3.52 2.28
CA PHE A 37 -6.31 2.77 3.48
C PHE A 37 -7.51 2.28 4.30
N ALA A 38 -8.58 3.09 4.39
CA ALA A 38 -9.79 2.68 5.10
C ALA A 38 -10.57 1.56 4.38
N ASN A 39 -10.32 1.35 3.09
CA ASN A 39 -11.01 0.37 2.25
C ASN A 39 -10.01 -0.40 1.38
N SER A 40 -8.91 -0.85 1.98
CA SER A 40 -7.79 -1.45 1.24
C SER A 40 -8.24 -2.67 0.44
N ASP A 41 -9.03 -3.58 1.02
CA ASP A 41 -9.59 -4.74 0.30
C ASP A 41 -10.31 -4.34 -1.01
N TRP A 42 -11.19 -3.33 -0.93
CA TRP A 42 -11.89 -2.80 -2.09
C TRP A 42 -10.91 -2.13 -3.08
N ALA A 43 -10.02 -1.29 -2.58
CA ALA A 43 -9.09 -0.53 -3.41
C ALA A 43 -8.16 -1.46 -4.19
N LEU A 44 -7.69 -2.52 -3.54
CA LEU A 44 -6.86 -3.54 -4.16
C LEU A 44 -7.63 -4.29 -5.27
N ARG A 45 -8.85 -4.76 -4.98
CA ARG A 45 -9.73 -5.46 -5.94
C ARG A 45 -10.05 -4.61 -7.17
N GLN A 46 -10.27 -3.32 -6.99
CA GLN A 46 -10.67 -2.39 -8.05
C GLN A 46 -9.50 -1.70 -8.74
N ASN A 47 -8.26 -2.08 -8.42
CA ASN A 47 -7.06 -1.44 -8.95
C ASN A 47 -7.03 0.09 -8.74
N PHE A 48 -7.46 0.52 -7.55
CA PHE A 48 -7.44 1.90 -7.11
C PHE A 48 -6.22 2.18 -6.22
N PRO A 49 -5.50 3.30 -6.41
CA PRO A 49 -5.56 4.19 -7.59
C PRO A 49 -5.01 3.52 -8.85
N SER A 50 -5.52 3.92 -10.02
CA SER A 50 -4.98 3.47 -11.30
C SER A 50 -3.60 4.08 -11.57
N LYS A 51 -2.83 3.48 -12.48
CA LYS A 51 -1.51 4.02 -12.88
C LYS A 51 -1.61 5.44 -13.47
N GLU A 52 -2.70 5.74 -14.18
CA GLU A 52 -2.95 7.08 -14.74
C GLU A 52 -3.16 8.11 -13.63
N VAL A 53 -3.92 7.75 -12.57
CA VAL A 53 -4.11 8.59 -11.38
C VAL A 53 -2.78 8.82 -10.66
N LEU A 54 -2.01 7.75 -10.44
CA LEU A 54 -0.70 7.83 -9.80
C LEU A 54 0.28 8.73 -10.59
N GLU A 55 0.31 8.61 -11.92
CA GLU A 55 1.15 9.46 -12.77
C GLU A 55 0.71 10.94 -12.69
N LYS A 56 -0.59 11.20 -12.78
CA LYS A 56 -1.14 12.56 -12.80
C LYS A 56 -0.91 13.34 -11.50
N TYR A 57 -0.88 12.65 -10.36
CA TYR A 57 -0.76 13.27 -9.04
C TYR A 57 0.56 12.97 -8.32
N ARG A 58 1.59 12.55 -9.05
CA ARG A 58 2.93 12.34 -8.49
C ARG A 58 3.40 13.58 -7.71
N GLY A 59 3.97 13.37 -6.52
CA GLY A 59 4.44 14.43 -5.63
C GLY A 59 3.38 14.97 -4.65
N TYR A 60 2.11 14.57 -4.77
CA TYR A 60 1.04 15.05 -3.88
C TYR A 60 0.59 14.05 -2.81
N TYR A 61 0.87 12.77 -2.99
CA TYR A 61 0.33 11.68 -2.16
C TYR A 61 1.37 11.07 -1.20
N GLU A 62 2.66 11.36 -1.37
CA GLU A 62 3.79 10.78 -0.64
C GLU A 62 3.73 11.11 0.86
N LYS A 63 3.33 12.33 1.19
CA LYS A 63 3.06 12.75 2.58
C LYS A 63 1.88 12.02 3.25
N TYR A 64 1.11 11.25 2.49
CA TYR A 64 -0.03 10.46 2.98
C TYR A 64 0.24 8.96 2.89
N GLY A 65 1.49 8.54 2.65
CA GLY A 65 1.89 7.12 2.69
C GLY A 65 1.74 6.36 1.36
N VAL A 66 1.41 7.04 0.26
CA VAL A 66 1.35 6.42 -1.07
C VAL A 66 2.66 6.71 -1.82
N TYR A 67 3.21 5.75 -2.56
CA TYR A 67 4.48 5.90 -3.27
C TYR A 67 4.39 5.25 -4.65
N TYR A 68 4.83 5.95 -5.69
CA TYR A 68 4.86 5.42 -7.06
C TYR A 68 6.13 5.82 -7.80
N ARG A 69 6.84 4.83 -8.33
CA ARG A 69 8.17 4.94 -8.97
C ARG A 69 9.20 5.67 -8.10
N GLN A 70 9.29 5.26 -6.84
CA GLN A 70 10.23 5.84 -5.89
C GLN A 70 11.38 4.88 -5.62
N SER A 71 12.58 5.44 -5.41
CA SER A 71 13.75 4.72 -4.93
C SER A 71 13.97 4.86 -3.42
N THR A 72 13.16 5.69 -2.76
CA THR A 72 13.26 5.99 -1.33
C THR A 72 11.86 6.23 -0.78
N ILE A 73 11.56 5.60 0.35
CA ILE A 73 10.26 5.65 1.01
C ILE A 73 10.48 5.94 2.50
N ASN A 74 9.73 6.90 3.03
CA ASN A 74 9.74 7.15 4.47
C ASN A 74 8.86 6.11 5.16
N LYS A 75 9.35 5.51 6.24
CA LYS A 75 8.52 4.61 7.04
C LYS A 75 7.32 5.36 7.62
N ALA A 76 6.16 4.72 7.61
CA ALA A 76 4.91 5.24 8.14
C ALA A 76 4.01 4.07 8.56
N VAL A 77 3.01 4.32 9.41
CA VAL A 77 2.07 3.30 9.87
C VAL A 77 1.35 2.61 8.71
N ASN A 78 0.99 3.37 7.66
CA ASN A 78 0.34 2.84 6.47
C ASN A 78 1.15 3.23 5.23
N LEU A 79 1.48 2.24 4.40
CA LEU A 79 2.23 2.42 3.16
C LEU A 79 1.52 1.72 1.99
N ALA A 80 1.39 2.41 0.87
CA ALA A 80 0.94 1.83 -0.40
C ALA A 80 1.96 2.12 -1.49
N ILE A 81 2.59 1.08 -2.02
CA ILE A 81 3.79 1.16 -2.85
C ILE A 81 3.50 0.56 -4.22
N PHE A 82 3.72 1.34 -5.27
CA PHE A 82 3.39 0.98 -6.65
C PHE A 82 4.62 1.16 -7.55
N ASP A 83 4.94 0.15 -8.37
CA ASP A 83 6.04 0.18 -9.35
C ASP A 83 7.33 0.84 -8.81
N SER A 84 7.74 0.54 -7.58
CA SER A 84 8.87 1.17 -6.88
C SER A 84 9.94 0.15 -6.49
N GLU A 85 11.18 0.59 -6.36
CA GLU A 85 12.32 -0.27 -6.00
C GLU A 85 13.10 0.38 -4.85
N CYS A 86 12.97 -0.16 -3.64
CA CYS A 86 13.59 0.45 -2.47
C CYS A 86 13.74 -0.52 -1.29
N GLU A 87 14.53 -0.10 -0.31
CA GLU A 87 14.68 -0.76 0.99
C GLU A 87 14.04 0.08 2.08
N ILE A 88 13.34 -0.57 3.03
CA ILE A 88 12.70 0.08 4.18
C ILE A 88 13.07 -0.68 5.45
N GLU A 89 13.53 0.05 6.46
CA GLU A 89 13.94 -0.50 7.75
C GLU A 89 12.91 -0.18 8.85
N PHE A 90 12.50 -1.21 9.58
CA PHE A 90 11.63 -1.14 10.75
C PHE A 90 12.32 -1.77 11.96
N THR A 91 12.39 -1.04 13.07
CA THR A 91 13.17 -1.45 14.25
C THR A 91 12.38 -1.18 15.54
N GLY A 92 12.88 -1.66 16.67
CA GLY A 92 12.30 -1.34 17.98
C GLY A 92 10.85 -1.82 18.10
N PHE A 93 9.89 -0.89 18.18
CA PHE A 93 8.46 -1.18 18.29
C PHE A 93 7.66 -0.65 17.09
N ASP A 94 8.31 -0.49 15.94
CA ASP A 94 7.65 -0.02 14.72
C ASP A 94 6.49 -0.97 14.33
N VAL A 95 5.35 -0.40 13.98
CA VAL A 95 4.19 -1.12 13.45
C VAL A 95 3.79 -0.53 12.12
N SER A 96 3.60 -1.37 11.10
CA SER A 96 3.19 -0.88 9.77
C SER A 96 2.35 -1.90 8.99
N GLU A 97 1.36 -1.37 8.27
CA GLU A 97 0.62 -2.07 7.23
C GLU A 97 1.08 -1.56 5.85
N ILE A 98 1.47 -2.49 4.99
CA ILE A 98 2.16 -2.19 3.74
C ILE A 98 1.47 -2.93 2.59
N PHE A 99 1.09 -2.20 1.56
CA PHE A 99 0.54 -2.73 0.31
C PHE A 99 1.57 -2.57 -0.80
N ILE A 100 1.98 -3.67 -1.44
CA ILE A 100 2.98 -3.68 -2.51
C ILE A 100 2.34 -4.16 -3.80
N ARG A 101 2.42 -3.33 -4.84
CA ARG A 101 1.71 -3.53 -6.12
C ARG A 101 2.54 -3.23 -7.35
N GLY A 102 2.02 -3.69 -8.49
CA GLY A 102 2.61 -3.51 -9.81
C GLY A 102 3.87 -4.35 -9.97
N LYS A 103 4.94 -3.73 -10.49
CA LYS A 103 6.28 -4.30 -10.68
C LYS A 103 7.25 -3.77 -9.62
N SER A 104 6.80 -3.73 -8.36
CA SER A 104 7.64 -3.23 -7.26
C SER A 104 8.66 -4.28 -6.84
N LYS A 105 9.83 -3.84 -6.38
CA LYS A 105 10.88 -4.67 -5.79
C LYS A 105 11.29 -4.09 -4.45
N ILE A 106 10.77 -4.65 -3.37
CA ILE A 106 10.88 -4.04 -2.05
C ILE A 106 11.69 -4.97 -1.14
N THR A 107 12.68 -4.40 -0.46
CA THR A 107 13.37 -5.06 0.64
C THR A 107 12.86 -4.49 1.96
N ILE A 108 12.37 -5.33 2.86
CA ILE A 108 11.99 -4.94 4.22
C ILE A 108 12.97 -5.57 5.21
N LYS A 109 13.65 -4.71 5.97
CA LYS A 109 14.49 -5.09 7.11
C LYS A 109 13.73 -4.86 8.39
N ALA A 110 13.42 -5.92 9.13
CA ALA A 110 12.64 -5.85 10.36
C ALA A 110 13.44 -6.42 11.55
N SER A 111 13.61 -5.63 12.61
CA SER A 111 14.34 -6.01 13.83
C SER A 111 13.62 -5.56 15.11
N GLY A 112 14.16 -5.86 16.30
CA GLY A 112 13.54 -5.51 17.57
C GLY A 112 12.30 -6.34 17.88
N TYR A 113 11.23 -5.64 18.22
CA TYR A 113 9.85 -6.10 18.41
C TYR A 113 8.91 -5.47 17.36
N SER A 114 9.45 -5.14 16.19
CA SER A 114 8.64 -4.56 15.11
C SER A 114 7.59 -5.55 14.61
N LYS A 115 6.43 -5.03 14.20
CA LYS A 115 5.30 -5.83 13.72
C LYS A 115 4.78 -5.31 12.40
N ILE A 116 5.06 -6.05 11.33
CA ILE A 116 4.81 -5.61 9.96
C ILE A 116 3.78 -6.53 9.29
N PHE A 117 2.78 -5.93 8.67
CA PHE A 117 1.76 -6.62 7.89
C PHE A 117 1.95 -6.21 6.43
N VAL A 118 2.21 -7.17 5.56
CA VAL A 118 2.48 -6.91 4.14
C VAL A 118 1.45 -7.61 3.29
N THR A 119 0.77 -6.87 2.43
CA THR A 119 -0.05 -7.44 1.36
C THR A 119 0.67 -7.22 0.04
N ILE A 120 0.97 -8.30 -0.68
CA ILE A 120 1.67 -8.28 -1.96
C ILE A 120 0.79 -8.81 -3.09
N LEU A 121 0.79 -8.10 -4.22
CA LEU A 121 -0.03 -8.38 -5.38
C LEU A 121 0.75 -8.19 -6.70
N ASP A 122 0.08 -8.55 -7.81
CA ASP A 122 0.55 -8.34 -9.17
C ASP A 122 1.89 -9.05 -9.47
N ASP A 123 2.84 -8.39 -10.12
CA ASP A 123 4.18 -8.91 -10.46
C ASP A 123 5.26 -8.41 -9.48
N SER A 124 4.88 -8.12 -8.23
CA SER A 124 5.79 -7.54 -7.24
C SER A 124 6.73 -8.57 -6.63
N GLU A 125 7.89 -8.11 -6.16
CA GLU A 125 8.88 -8.90 -5.44
C GLU A 125 9.11 -8.29 -4.06
N LEU A 126 9.07 -9.14 -3.04
CA LEU A 126 9.36 -8.78 -1.66
C LEU A 126 10.51 -9.62 -1.13
N ASN A 127 11.58 -8.96 -0.69
CA ASN A 127 12.71 -9.56 0.01
C ASN A 127 12.63 -9.21 1.50
N LEU A 128 12.55 -10.21 2.37
CA LEU A 128 12.43 -10.02 3.82
C LEU A 128 13.72 -10.42 4.55
N GLU A 129 14.23 -9.47 5.32
CA GLU A 129 15.33 -9.68 6.26
C GLU A 129 14.79 -9.44 7.67
N ARG A 130 14.63 -10.52 8.43
CA ARG A 130 14.07 -10.49 9.78
C ARG A 130 15.13 -10.86 10.81
N SER A 131 15.21 -10.09 11.88
CA SER A 131 16.10 -10.38 13.01
C SER A 131 15.39 -10.17 14.35
N GLU A 132 16.00 -10.68 15.43
CA GLU A 132 15.51 -10.57 16.80
C GLU A 132 14.06 -11.08 16.95
N ASN A 133 13.18 -10.30 17.58
CA ASN A 133 11.78 -10.66 17.88
C ASN A 133 10.80 -10.02 16.88
N ALA A 134 11.29 -9.52 15.73
CA ALA A 134 10.42 -8.93 14.73
C ALA A 134 9.45 -9.97 14.17
N GLU A 135 8.19 -9.56 13.99
CA GLU A 135 7.14 -10.37 13.37
C GLU A 135 6.71 -9.75 12.05
N VAL A 136 6.77 -10.54 10.97
CA VAL A 136 6.31 -10.11 9.64
C VAL A 136 5.26 -11.09 9.14
N PHE A 137 4.06 -10.58 8.85
CA PHE A 137 2.94 -11.34 8.32
C PHE A 137 2.72 -10.96 6.87
N VAL A 138 2.78 -11.93 5.96
CA VAL A 138 2.60 -11.68 4.52
C VAL A 138 1.28 -12.27 4.03
N TYR A 139 0.49 -11.46 3.35
CA TYR A 139 -0.74 -11.83 2.65
C TYR A 139 -0.47 -11.74 1.14
N GLN A 140 -0.29 -12.90 0.51
CA GLN A 140 0.15 -12.99 -0.88
C GLN A 140 -1.05 -13.27 -1.80
N TYR A 141 -1.45 -12.28 -2.60
CA TYR A 141 -2.42 -12.45 -3.70
C TYR A 141 -1.73 -12.60 -5.07
N GLY A 142 -0.45 -12.25 -5.15
CA GLY A 142 0.39 -12.32 -6.34
C GLY A 142 1.85 -12.04 -5.99
N GLY A 143 2.72 -11.95 -6.99
CA GLY A 143 4.14 -11.66 -6.80
C GLY A 143 4.94 -12.80 -6.19
N VAL A 144 6.18 -12.49 -5.80
CA VAL A 144 7.14 -13.42 -5.19
C VAL A 144 7.59 -12.88 -3.85
N VAL A 145 7.68 -13.76 -2.85
CA VAL A 145 8.15 -13.44 -1.50
C VAL A 145 9.37 -14.30 -1.18
N ASN A 146 10.47 -13.66 -0.85
CA ASN A 146 11.73 -14.29 -0.46
C ASN A 146 12.08 -13.93 1.00
N GLY A 147 12.73 -14.85 1.71
CA GLY A 147 13.20 -14.64 3.09
C GLY A 147 12.39 -15.42 4.15
N ASP A 148 12.81 -15.30 5.41
CA ASP A 148 12.21 -16.01 6.54
C ASP A 148 10.94 -15.31 7.05
N CYS A 149 9.76 -15.77 6.61
CA CYS A 149 8.47 -15.20 6.98
C CYS A 149 7.31 -16.20 6.94
N VAL A 150 6.22 -15.85 7.61
CA VAL A 150 4.96 -16.58 7.51
C VAL A 150 4.13 -15.99 6.37
N VAL A 151 3.99 -16.78 5.30
CA VAL A 151 3.20 -16.40 4.11
C VAL A 151 1.82 -17.04 4.17
N LYS A 152 0.78 -16.22 4.04
CA LYS A 152 -0.60 -16.64 3.85
C LYS A 152 -0.99 -16.39 2.39
N GLN A 153 -1.13 -17.46 1.63
CA GLN A 153 -1.69 -17.40 0.27
C GLN A 153 -3.14 -16.92 0.32
N LYS A 154 -3.50 -16.02 -0.58
CA LYS A 154 -4.84 -15.42 -0.67
C LYS A 154 -5.35 -15.47 -2.10
N THR A 155 -6.65 -15.67 -2.22
CA THR A 155 -7.40 -15.54 -3.46
C THR A 155 -8.48 -14.49 -3.25
N TRP A 156 -8.90 -13.84 -4.33
CA TRP A 156 -10.11 -13.04 -4.27
C TRP A 156 -11.31 -13.99 -4.19
N ASP A 157 -12.07 -13.91 -3.11
CA ASP A 157 -13.38 -14.55 -3.00
C ASP A 157 -14.41 -13.88 -3.92
#